data_AF-A0A966QEZ3-F1
#
_entry.id   AF-A0A966QEZ3-F1
#
_cell.length_a   1.000
_cell.length_b   1.000
_cell.length_c   1.000
_cell.angle_alpha   90.00
_cell.angle_beta   90.00
_cell.angle_gamma   90.00
#
_symmetry.space_group_name_H-M   'P 1'
#
loop_
_entity.id
_entity.type
_entity.pdbx_description
1 polymer ?
#
loop_
_entity_poly.entity_id
_entity_poly.type
_entity_poly.pdbx_seq_one_letter_code
_entity_poly.pdbx_strand_id
1 'polypeptide(L)'
;MNLNLDLKEVANWFLGAPIRVLVILILSLILQKVASRAITRALSKVAEADFIPGEKTHVTRQRERARTAASVLNSSSKALIGLIAGAMILGELGVDLGPLVASAGVVGFAVGLGAQTIVRDVFSGII
;
A
#
# COMPACT_ATOMS: atom_id res chain seq x y z
N MET A 1 30.89 -37.87 -4.93
CA MET A 1 31.41 -36.72 -5.68
C MET A 1 30.20 -35.90 -6.19
N ASN A 2 29.54 -35.14 -5.31
CA ASN A 2 28.41 -34.21 -5.62
C ASN A 2 28.24 -33.11 -4.55
N LEU A 3 29.29 -32.77 -3.78
CA LEU A 3 29.22 -31.71 -2.74
C LEU A 3 29.52 -30.29 -3.27
N ASN A 4 29.93 -30.16 -4.54
CA ASN A 4 30.34 -28.88 -5.12
C ASN A 4 29.20 -28.15 -5.89
N LEU A 5 28.03 -28.80 -6.02
CA LEU A 5 26.84 -28.24 -6.67
C LEU A 5 25.95 -27.47 -5.68
N ASP A 6 25.80 -27.99 -4.46
CA ASP A 6 24.97 -27.40 -3.40
C ASP A 6 25.53 -26.05 -2.90
N LEU A 7 26.86 -25.97 -2.69
CA LEU A 7 27.53 -24.73 -2.27
C LEU A 7 27.44 -23.60 -3.32
N LYS A 8 27.35 -23.94 -4.60
CA LYS A 8 27.22 -22.96 -5.69
C LYS A 8 25.78 -22.48 -5.87
N GLU A 9 24.80 -23.36 -5.70
CA GLU A 9 23.38 -22.98 -5.65
C GLU A 9 23.08 -22.10 -4.44
N VAL A 10 23.57 -22.49 -3.26
CA VAL A 10 23.43 -21.68 -2.04
C VAL A 10 24.17 -20.34 -2.17
N ALA A 11 25.36 -20.30 -2.76
CA ALA A 11 26.08 -19.05 -3.00
C ALA A 11 25.41 -18.15 -4.04
N ASN A 12 24.86 -18.69 -5.13
CA ASN A 12 24.11 -17.91 -6.12
C ASN A 12 22.77 -17.41 -5.56
N TRP A 13 22.09 -18.23 -4.76
CA TRP A 13 20.91 -17.78 -4.01
C TRP A 13 21.30 -16.67 -3.03
N PHE A 14 22.41 -16.83 -2.29
CA PHE A 14 22.88 -15.82 -1.36
C PHE A 14 23.44 -14.56 -2.04
N LEU A 15 23.87 -14.61 -3.31
CA LEU A 15 24.32 -13.43 -4.07
C LEU A 15 23.16 -12.74 -4.82
N GLY A 16 22.14 -13.50 -5.23
CA GLY A 16 20.96 -13.00 -5.97
C GLY A 16 19.77 -12.59 -5.09
N ALA A 17 19.55 -13.27 -3.97
CA ALA A 17 18.45 -12.97 -3.05
C ALA A 17 18.59 -11.61 -2.35
N PRO A 18 19.77 -11.22 -1.81
CA PRO A 18 19.88 -9.95 -1.09
C PRO A 18 19.71 -8.74 -2.01
N ILE A 19 20.20 -8.82 -3.26
CA ILE A 19 20.02 -7.74 -4.23
C ILE A 19 18.53 -7.58 -4.59
N ARG A 20 17.80 -8.68 -4.78
CA ARG A 20 16.36 -8.63 -5.06
C ARG A 20 15.56 -8.12 -3.87
N VAL A 21 15.88 -8.58 -2.66
CA VAL A 21 15.27 -8.05 -1.41
C VAL A 21 15.53 -6.56 -1.27
N LEU A 22 16.75 -6.09 -1.53
CA LEU A 22 17.07 -4.66 -1.53
C LEU A 22 16.25 -3.89 -2.58
N VAL A 23 16.11 -4.42 -3.79
CA VAL A 23 15.28 -3.82 -4.83
C VAL A 23 13.82 -3.75 -4.41
N ILE A 24 13.27 -4.83 -3.83
CA ILE A 24 11.89 -4.86 -3.31
C ILE A 24 11.70 -3.81 -2.23
N LEU A 25 12.65 -3.70 -1.28
CA LEU A 25 12.60 -2.70 -0.22
C LEU A 25 12.67 -1.27 -0.78
N ILE A 26 13.61 -0.98 -1.68
CA ILE A 26 13.74 0.33 -2.31
C ILE A 26 12.46 0.69 -3.07
N LEU A 27 11.95 -0.23 -3.89
CA LEU A 27 10.74 -0.01 -4.67
C LEU A 27 9.53 0.20 -3.77
N SER A 28 9.39 -0.60 -2.70
CA SER A 28 8.34 -0.47 -1.69
C SER A 28 8.39 0.89 -1.00
N LEU A 29 9.58 1.36 -0.59
CA LEU A 29 9.75 2.68 0.02
C LEU A 29 9.42 3.81 -0.96
N ILE A 30 9.83 3.70 -2.23
CA ILE A 30 9.50 4.66 -3.28
C ILE A 30 7.98 4.71 -3.49
N LEU A 31 7.35 3.55 -3.68
CA LEU A 31 5.90 3.43 -3.85
C LEU A 31 5.16 4.02 -2.65
N GLN A 32 5.60 3.72 -1.43
CA GLN A 32 5.00 4.26 -0.22
C GLN A 32 5.13 5.78 -0.12
N LYS A 33 6.29 6.34 -0.52
CA LYS A 33 6.51 7.79 -0.52
C LYS A 33 5.64 8.48 -1.57
N VAL A 34 5.51 7.87 -2.75
CA VAL A 34 4.62 8.35 -3.83
C VAL A 34 3.16 8.29 -3.40
N ALA A 35 2.70 7.16 -2.88
CA ALA A 35 1.34 6.97 -2.37
C ALA A 35 1.00 8.01 -1.29
N SER A 36 1.91 8.19 -0.33
CA SER A 36 1.68 9.14 0.76
C SER A 36 1.58 10.59 0.29
N ARG A 37 2.40 10.94 -0.71
CA ARG A 37 2.36 12.25 -1.34
C ARG A 37 1.09 12.43 -2.17
N ALA A 38 0.63 11.41 -2.89
CA ALA A 38 -0.60 11.44 -3.67
C ALA A 38 -1.83 11.60 -2.77
N ILE A 39 -1.92 10.84 -1.68
CA ILE A 39 -3.01 10.92 -0.69
C ILE A 39 -3.09 12.34 -0.11
N THR A 40 -1.97 12.85 0.39
CA THR A 40 -1.94 14.18 1.03
C THR A 40 -2.32 15.28 0.04
N ARG A 41 -1.88 15.18 -1.23
CA ARG A 41 -2.24 16.13 -2.28
C ARG A 41 -3.71 16.04 -2.70
N ALA A 42 -4.26 14.84 -2.82
CA ALA A 42 -5.66 14.66 -3.19
C ALA A 42 -6.57 15.24 -2.12
N LEU A 43 -6.30 14.95 -0.85
CA LEU A 43 -7.12 15.44 0.26
C LEU A 43 -6.95 16.94 0.51
N SER A 44 -5.75 17.50 0.30
CA SER A 44 -5.58 18.96 0.38
C SER A 44 -6.36 19.69 -0.72
N LYS A 45 -6.39 19.14 -1.95
CA LYS A 45 -7.17 19.71 -3.05
C LYS A 45 -8.68 19.67 -2.79
N VAL A 46 -9.18 18.57 -2.22
CA VAL A 46 -10.61 18.46 -1.86
C VAL A 46 -10.96 19.42 -0.73
N ALA A 47 -10.09 19.55 0.27
CA ALA A 47 -10.27 20.54 1.34
C ALA A 47 -10.24 21.97 0.80
N GLU A 48 -9.49 22.23 -0.28
CA GLU A 48 -9.39 23.55 -0.95
C GLU A 48 -10.51 23.86 -1.95
N ALA A 49 -11.12 22.85 -2.57
CA ALA A 49 -12.21 23.03 -3.54
C ALA A 49 -13.54 23.37 -2.87
N ASP A 50 -13.74 22.99 -1.61
CA ASP A 50 -14.96 23.24 -0.82
C ASP A 50 -14.95 24.63 -0.13
N PHE A 51 -14.07 25.53 -0.58
CA PHE A 51 -13.93 26.89 -0.05
C PHE A 51 -15.07 27.79 -0.53
N ILE A 52 -16.02 28.08 0.38
CA ILE A 52 -16.87 29.27 0.27
C ILE A 52 -16.03 30.48 0.76
N PRO A 53 -15.78 31.52 -0.06
CA PRO A 53 -15.01 32.68 0.39
C PRO A 53 -15.82 33.47 1.42
N GLY A 54 -15.50 33.34 2.71
CA GLY A 54 -16.20 34.11 3.75
C GLY A 54 -15.76 33.92 5.20
N GLU A 55 -15.45 32.72 5.68
CA GLU A 55 -15.36 32.48 7.13
C GLU A 55 -14.14 31.67 7.56
N LYS A 56 -13.15 32.35 8.16
CA LYS A 56 -11.85 31.79 8.57
C LYS A 56 -11.97 30.67 9.63
N THR A 57 -13.11 30.56 10.31
CA THR A 57 -13.39 29.56 11.36
C THR A 57 -13.76 28.18 10.81
N HIS A 58 -14.32 28.09 9.60
CA HIS A 58 -14.68 26.80 8.98
C HIS A 58 -13.46 26.09 8.35
N VAL A 59 -12.43 26.85 7.97
CA VAL A 59 -11.23 26.37 7.28
C VAL A 59 -10.37 25.44 8.16
N THR A 60 -10.32 25.68 9.47
CA THR A 60 -9.56 24.83 10.42
C THR A 60 -10.21 23.46 10.59
N ARG A 61 -11.55 23.41 10.69
CA ARG A 61 -12.30 22.16 10.91
C ARG A 61 -12.30 21.23 9.69
N GLN A 62 -12.37 21.77 8.48
CA GLN A 62 -12.24 20.96 7.25
C GLN A 62 -10.80 20.43 7.06
N ARG A 63 -9.78 21.22 7.37
CA ARG A 63 -8.38 20.77 7.34
C ARG A 63 -8.11 19.65 8.34
N GLU A 64 -8.69 19.70 9.53
CA GLU A 64 -8.58 18.63 10.52
C GLU A 64 -9.22 17.31 10.06
N ARG A 65 -10.38 17.39 9.39
CA ARG A 65 -11.05 16.21 8.79
C ARG A 65 -10.19 15.61 7.67
N ALA A 66 -9.70 16.44 6.76
CA ALA A 66 -8.80 16.01 5.68
C ALA A 66 -7.52 15.38 6.23
N ARG A 67 -6.95 15.93 7.32
CA ARG A 67 -5.76 15.36 7.97
C ARG A 67 -6.02 13.98 8.58
N THR A 68 -7.17 13.80 9.23
CA THR A 68 -7.56 12.50 9.80
C THR A 68 -7.75 11.46 8.69
N ALA A 69 -8.47 11.80 7.62
CA ALA A 69 -8.65 10.91 6.48
C ALA A 69 -7.31 10.59 5.77
N ALA A 70 -6.41 11.57 5.64
CA ALA A 70 -5.07 11.36 5.08
C ALA A 70 -4.25 10.41 5.94
N SER A 71 -4.37 10.50 7.27
CA SER A 71 -3.69 9.60 8.20
C SER A 71 -4.18 8.16 8.06
N VAL A 72 -5.50 7.96 7.97
CA VAL A 72 -6.09 6.62 7.78
C VAL A 72 -5.65 6.02 6.45
N LEU A 73 -5.80 6.77 5.35
CA LEU A 73 -5.37 6.31 4.02
C LEU A 73 -3.87 6.01 3.96
N ASN A 74 -3.03 6.87 4.55
CA ASN A 74 -1.60 6.61 4.63
C ASN A 74 -1.27 5.34 5.40
N SER A 75 -1.97 5.10 6.51
CA SER A 75 -1.76 3.90 7.33
C SER A 75 -2.20 2.65 6.61
N SER A 76 -3.36 2.69 5.93
CA SER A 76 -3.83 1.60 5.08
C SER A 76 -2.89 1.31 3.91
N SER A 77 -2.36 2.34 3.23
CA SER A 77 -1.36 2.15 2.17
C SER A 77 -0.07 1.54 2.69
N LYS A 78 0.42 1.97 3.87
CA LYS A 78 1.60 1.37 4.52
C LYS A 78 1.38 -0.10 4.81
N ALA A 79 0.22 -0.45 5.37
CA ALA A 79 -0.12 -1.84 5.65
C ALA A 79 -0.17 -2.68 4.37
N LEU A 80 -0.84 -2.18 3.32
CA LEU A 80 -0.98 -2.89 2.05
C LEU A 80 0.36 -3.09 1.34
N ILE A 81 1.13 -2.02 1.17
CA ILE A 81 2.45 -2.07 0.50
C ILE A 81 3.41 -2.91 1.33
N GLY A 82 3.37 -2.80 2.66
CA GLY A 82 4.17 -3.63 3.57
C GLY A 82 3.84 -5.12 3.46
N LEU A 83 2.55 -5.48 3.38
CA LEU A 83 2.12 -6.86 3.17
C LEU A 83 2.63 -7.43 1.85
N ILE A 84 2.49 -6.68 0.75
CA ILE A 84 2.95 -7.11 -0.57
C ILE A 84 4.47 -7.26 -0.59
N ALA A 85 5.20 -6.27 -0.08
CA ALA A 85 6.66 -6.32 -0.01
C ALA A 85 7.14 -7.48 0.86
N GLY A 86 6.51 -7.71 2.01
CA GLY A 86 6.81 -8.84 2.89
C GLY A 86 6.57 -10.19 2.20
N ALA A 87 5.45 -10.35 1.50
CA ALA A 87 5.17 -11.54 0.71
C ALA A 87 6.23 -11.75 -0.39
N MET A 88 6.61 -10.71 -1.12
CA MET A 88 7.64 -10.82 -2.16
C MET A 88 9.01 -11.22 -1.57
N ILE A 89 9.37 -10.69 -0.39
CA ILE A 89 10.60 -11.07 0.31
C ILE A 89 10.56 -12.54 0.74
N LEU A 90 9.43 -13.00 1.30
CA LEU A 90 9.22 -14.41 1.64
C LEU A 90 9.40 -15.33 0.42
N GLY A 91 8.91 -14.92 -0.75
CA GLY A 91 9.09 -15.66 -2.00
C GLY A 91 10.55 -15.80 -2.42
N GLU A 92 11.35 -14.75 -2.25
CA GLU A 92 12.80 -14.81 -2.51
C GLU A 92 13.53 -15.72 -1.51
N LEU A 93 13.00 -15.86 -0.29
CA LEU A 93 13.49 -16.79 0.71
C LEU A 93 13.09 -18.26 0.44
N GLY A 94 12.37 -18.53 -0.66
CA GLY A 94 11.93 -19.87 -1.04
C GLY A 94 10.60 -20.30 -0.41
N VAL A 95 9.85 -19.38 0.21
CA VAL A 95 8.51 -19.68 0.73
C VAL A 95 7.50 -19.67 -0.41
N ASP A 96 6.64 -20.68 -0.46
CA ASP A 96 5.53 -20.71 -1.43
C ASP A 96 4.52 -19.60 -1.12
N LEU A 97 4.29 -18.75 -2.12
CA LEU A 97 3.34 -17.65 -2.04
C LEU A 97 1.90 -18.08 -2.29
N GLY A 98 1.64 -19.29 -2.78
CA GLY A 98 0.30 -19.80 -3.07
C GLY A 98 -0.69 -19.62 -1.91
N PRO A 99 -0.38 -20.11 -0.69
CA PRO A 99 -1.25 -19.93 0.48
C PRO A 99 -1.44 -18.46 0.89
N LEU A 100 -0.39 -17.64 0.80
CA LEU A 100 -0.42 -16.22 1.11
C LEU A 100 -1.31 -15.44 0.13
N VAL A 101 -1.17 -15.72 -1.16
CA VAL A 101 -1.98 -15.09 -2.22
C VAL A 101 -3.44 -15.55 -2.13
N ALA A 102 -3.68 -16.83 -1.86
CA ALA A 102 -5.03 -17.37 -1.67
C ALA A 102 -5.75 -16.70 -0.48
N SER A 103 -5.08 -16.61 0.67
CA SER A 103 -5.64 -15.96 1.86
C SER A 103 -5.82 -14.45 1.68
N ALA A 104 -4.85 -13.76 1.07
CA ALA A 104 -4.97 -12.35 0.72
C ALA A 104 -6.14 -12.11 -0.24
N GLY A 105 -6.40 -13.03 -1.16
CA GLY A 105 -7.55 -12.99 -2.06
C GLY A 105 -8.89 -13.04 -1.30
N VAL A 106 -9.05 -13.96 -0.35
CA VAL A 106 -10.28 -14.06 0.46
C VAL A 106 -10.48 -12.83 1.34
N VAL A 107 -9.43 -12.35 2.00
CA VAL A 107 -9.48 -11.14 2.83
C VAL A 107 -9.79 -9.91 1.96
N GLY A 108 -9.14 -9.79 0.81
CA GLY A 108 -9.38 -8.71 -0.14
C GLY A 108 -10.81 -8.70 -0.68
N PHE A 109 -11.35 -9.89 -0.97
CA PHE A 109 -12.75 -10.05 -1.37
C PHE A 109 -13.71 -9.58 -0.28
N ALA A 110 -13.51 -10.01 0.97
CA ALA A 110 -14.34 -9.59 2.11
C ALA A 110 -14.30 -8.07 2.32
N VAL A 111 -13.12 -7.45 2.24
CA VAL A 111 -12.96 -5.99 2.33
C VAL A 111 -13.66 -5.29 1.16
N GLY A 112 -13.55 -5.83 -0.05
CA GLY A 112 -14.22 -5.30 -1.24
C GLY A 112 -15.74 -5.31 -1.14
N LEU A 113 -16.32 -6.40 -0.63
CA LEU A 113 -17.76 -6.48 -0.36
C LEU A 113 -18.19 -5.48 0.71
N GLY A 114 -17.41 -5.30 1.78
CA GLY A 114 -17.70 -4.31 2.83
C GLY A 114 -17.64 -2.86 2.33
N ALA A 115 -16.77 -2.57 1.36
CA ALA A 115 -16.63 -1.24 0.76
C ALA A 115 -17.64 -0.96 -0.36
N GLN A 116 -18.41 -1.96 -0.82
CA GLN A 116 -19.26 -1.85 -2.00
C GLN A 116 -20.32 -0.73 -1.89
N THR A 117 -20.93 -0.58 -0.72
CA THR A 117 -21.93 0.48 -0.47
C THR A 117 -21.30 1.88 -0.61
N ILE A 118 -20.09 2.07 -0.07
CA ILE A 118 -19.37 3.36 -0.17
C ILE A 118 -19.10 3.72 -1.63
N VAL A 119 -18.69 2.73 -2.43
CA VAL A 119 -18.42 2.94 -3.87
C VAL A 119 -19.71 3.33 -4.59
N ARG A 120 -20.81 2.61 -4.33
CA ARG A 120 -22.12 2.95 -4.90
C ARG A 120 -22.54 4.37 -4.55
N ASP A 121 -22.40 4.76 -3.28
CA ASP A 121 -22.78 6.09 -2.81
C ASP A 121 -21.99 7.21 -3.50
N VAL A 122 -20.68 7.01 -3.72
CA VAL A 122 -19.84 7.96 -4.46
C VAL A 122 -20.27 8.11 -5.91
N PHE A 123 -20.53 7.01 -6.62
CA PHE A 123 -20.97 7.06 -8.02
C PHE A 123 -22.36 7.68 -8.15
N SER A 124 -23.30 7.33 -7.26
CA SER A 124 -24.65 7.91 -7.25
C SER A 124 -24.70 9.38 -6.87
N GLY A 125 -23.65 9.92 -6.25
CA GLY A 125 -23.54 11.36 -5.95
C GLY A 125 -22.89 12.19 -7.06
N ILE A 126 -22.14 11.57 -7.97
CA ILE A 126 -21.45 12.26 -9.08
C ILE A 126 -22.31 12.29 -10.35
N ILE A 127 -23.11 11.24 -10.57
CA ILE A 127 -24.02 11.06 -11.72
C ILE A 127 -25.40 11.55 -11.32
#